data_AF-A0A928WWQ4-F1
#
_entry.id   AF-A0A928WWQ4-F1
#
_cell.length_a   1.000
_cell.length_b   1.000
_cell.length_c   1.000
_cell.angle_alpha   90.00
_cell.angle_beta   90.00
_cell.angle_gamma   90.00
#
_symmetry.space_group_name_H-M   'P 1'
#
loop_
_entity.id
_entity.type
_entity.pdbx_description
1 polymer ?
#
loop_
_entity_poly.entity_id
_entity_poly.type
_entity_poly.pdbx_seq_one_letter_code
_entity_poly.pdbx_strand_id
1 'polypeptide(L)'
;AYYLRGHAEILSRQTGNTTWLEILDQVAEEMKPYMRHGVNVNVDFYAAVSYSLLGIPDDLFGAVFAVSRLPGWVAQILEQQENNILIRPLLLYAGEQNMQLLPIDER
;
A
#
# COMPACT_ATOMS: atom_id res chain seq x y z
N ALA A 1 -8.66 9.00 2.40
CA ALA A 1 -7.80 10.20 2.31
C ALA A 1 -8.36 11.37 3.14
N TYR A 2 -9.54 11.89 2.81
CA TYR A 2 -10.13 13.08 3.47
C TYR A 2 -10.13 13.03 5.01
N TYR A 3 -10.66 11.95 5.61
CA TYR A 3 -10.69 11.79 7.08
C TYR A 3 -9.29 11.77 7.71
N LEU A 4 -8.33 11.10 7.08
CA LEU A 4 -6.95 11.03 7.60
C LEU A 4 -6.24 12.38 7.51
N ARG A 5 -6.53 13.19 6.48
CA ARG A 5 -6.02 14.56 6.42
C ARG A 5 -6.46 15.37 7.65
N GLY A 6 -7.72 15.27 8.05
CA GLY A 6 -8.23 15.95 9.24
C GLY A 6 -7.53 15.51 10.53
N HIS A 7 -7.24 14.21 10.68
CA HIS A 7 -6.46 13.72 11.83
C HIS A 7 -5.00 14.20 11.78
N ALA A 8 -4.37 14.18 10.61
CA ALA A 8 -3.02 14.70 10.42
C ALA A 8 -2.95 16.19 10.77
N GLU A 9 -3.98 16.98 10.44
CA GLU A 9 -4.09 18.41 10.81
C GLU A 9 -4.17 18.60 12.33
N ILE A 10 -4.98 17.80 13.02
CA ILE A 10 -5.08 17.83 14.48
C ILE A 10 -3.73 17.46 15.12
N LEU A 11 -3.11 16.35 14.69
CA LEU A 11 -1.82 15.88 15.19
C LEU A 11 -0.71 16.89 14.92
N SER A 12 -0.67 17.50 13.74
CA SER A 12 0.32 18.51 13.36
C SER A 12 0.25 19.73 14.29
N ARG A 13 -0.97 20.17 14.62
CA ARG A 13 -1.19 21.27 15.58
C ARG A 13 -0.80 20.89 17.00
N GLN A 14 -1.13 19.68 17.44
CA GLN A 14 -0.82 19.21 18.80
C GLN A 14 0.68 19.00 19.03
N THR A 15 1.38 18.51 18.01
CA THR A 15 2.84 18.26 18.07
C THR A 15 3.66 19.50 17.72
N GLY A 16 3.04 20.55 17.17
CA GLY A 16 3.72 21.75 16.69
C GLY A 16 4.54 21.52 15.42
N ASN A 17 4.35 20.38 14.72
CA ASN A 17 5.06 20.03 13.50
C ASN A 17 4.08 19.95 12.32
N THR A 18 4.05 21.00 11.49
CA THR A 18 3.16 21.08 10.31
C THR A 18 3.89 20.83 8.98
N THR A 19 5.22 20.78 8.99
CA THR A 19 6.05 20.76 7.77
C THR A 19 5.63 19.64 6.82
N TRP A 20 5.43 18.43 7.32
CA TRP A 20 5.06 17.31 6.47
C TRP A 20 3.65 17.42 5.89
N LEU A 21 2.69 17.94 6.66
CA LEU A 21 1.33 18.15 6.17
C LEU A 21 1.31 19.21 5.06
N GLU A 22 2.05 20.30 5.23
CA GLU A 22 2.16 21.38 4.24
C GLU A 22 2.78 20.88 2.93
N ILE A 23 3.86 20.08 3.02
CA ILE A 23 4.48 19.45 1.84
C ILE A 23 3.47 18.56 1.11
N LEU A 24 2.76 17.70 1.84
CA LEU A 24 1.78 16.79 1.24
C LEU A 24 0.60 17.53 0.60
N ASP A 25 0.09 18.59 1.25
CA ASP A 25 -0.97 19.41 0.69
C ASP A 25 -0.53 20.08 -0.62
N GLN A 26 0.69 20.59 -0.69
CA GLN A 26 1.23 21.16 -1.92
C GLN A 26 1.36 20.09 -3.01
N VAL A 27 1.88 18.90 -2.68
CA VAL A 27 1.96 17.79 -3.65
C VAL A 27 0.57 17.39 -4.14
N ALA A 28 -0.42 17.33 -3.25
CA ALA A 28 -1.80 17.03 -3.63
C ALA A 28 -2.40 18.09 -4.57
N GLU A 29 -2.07 19.37 -4.37
CA GLU A 29 -2.47 20.47 -5.25
C GLU A 29 -1.86 20.33 -6.65
N GLU A 30 -0.54 20.15 -6.74
CA GLU A 30 0.18 20.00 -8.00
C GLU A 30 -0.25 18.77 -8.79
N MET A 31 -0.73 17.73 -8.10
CA MET A 31 -1.18 16.48 -8.72
C MET A 31 -2.62 16.52 -9.26
N LYS A 32 -3.40 17.58 -8.99
CA LYS A 32 -4.79 17.71 -9.48
C LYS A 32 -4.97 17.47 -10.98
N PRO A 33 -4.09 17.94 -11.89
CA PRO A 33 -4.24 17.68 -13.32
C PRO A 33 -4.23 16.20 -13.69
N TYR A 34 -3.61 15.34 -12.88
CA TYR A 34 -3.53 13.89 -13.10
C TYR A 34 -4.77 13.13 -12.63
N MET A 35 -5.69 13.77 -11.89
CA MET A 35 -6.96 13.16 -11.50
C MET A 35 -7.78 12.72 -12.72
N ARG A 36 -7.65 13.42 -13.86
CA ARG A 36 -8.28 13.02 -15.14
C ARG A 36 -7.80 11.66 -15.66
N HIS A 37 -6.63 11.20 -15.20
CA HIS A 37 -6.05 9.89 -15.50
C HIS A 37 -6.32 8.86 -14.38
N GLY A 38 -7.17 9.19 -13.39
CA GLY A 38 -7.50 8.33 -12.26
C GLY A 38 -6.49 8.37 -11.11
N VAL A 39 -5.45 9.21 -11.20
CA VAL A 39 -4.45 9.35 -10.14
C VAL A 39 -4.97 10.29 -9.06
N ASN A 40 -5.37 9.73 -7.93
CA ASN A 40 -5.92 10.45 -6.79
C ASN A 40 -5.15 10.13 -5.50
N VAL A 41 -5.27 11.02 -4.51
CA VAL A 41 -4.73 10.81 -3.18
C VAL A 41 -5.40 9.60 -2.53
N ASN A 42 -4.61 8.60 -2.14
CA ASN A 42 -5.09 7.39 -1.50
C ASN A 42 -5.02 7.49 0.05
N VAL A 43 -5.25 6.37 0.75
CA VAL A 43 -5.22 6.32 2.22
C VAL A 43 -3.82 6.53 2.78
N ASP A 44 -2.79 5.99 2.12
CA ASP A 44 -1.42 5.94 2.62
C ASP A 44 -0.80 7.35 2.72
N PHE A 45 -1.22 8.24 1.81
CA PHE A 45 -0.70 9.59 1.68
C PHE A 45 -0.70 10.36 3.01
N TYR A 46 -1.84 10.42 3.71
CA TYR A 46 -1.94 11.09 5.02
C TYR A 46 -1.72 10.15 6.22
N ALA A 47 -1.74 8.83 6.00
CA ALA A 47 -1.45 7.85 7.05
C ALA A 47 0.00 7.96 7.52
N ALA A 48 0.96 8.06 6.58
CA ALA A 48 2.38 8.13 6.89
C ALA A 48 2.74 9.31 7.81
N VAL A 49 2.20 10.50 7.52
CA VAL A 49 2.40 11.69 8.36
C VAL A 49 1.74 11.50 9.73
N SER A 50 0.55 10.91 9.78
CA SER A 50 -0.11 10.63 11.06
C SER A 50 0.75 9.70 11.94
N TYR A 51 1.32 8.63 11.38
CA TYR A 51 2.17 7.71 12.12
C TYR A 51 3.49 8.34 12.56
N SER A 52 4.12 9.13 11.69
CA SER A 52 5.34 9.87 12.02
C SER A 52 5.11 10.87 13.15
N LEU A 53 4.01 11.62 13.12
CA LEU A 53 3.64 12.57 14.18
C LEU A 53 3.30 11.87 15.51
N LEU A 54 2.84 10.61 15.47
CA LEU A 54 2.64 9.77 16.65
C LEU A 54 3.95 9.16 17.18
N GLY A 55 5.09 9.41 16.54
CA GLY A 55 6.39 8.86 16.94
C GLY A 55 6.55 7.37 16.66
N ILE A 56 5.73 6.82 15.77
CA ILE A 56 5.85 5.41 15.34
C ILE A 56 7.05 5.32 14.39
N PRO A 57 8.00 4.39 14.64
CA PRO A 57 9.06 4.07 13.68
C PRO A 57 8.51 3.70 12.29
N ASP A 58 9.16 4.18 11.23
CA ASP A 58 8.71 4.01 9.84
C ASP A 58 8.73 2.55 9.38
N ASP A 59 9.67 1.75 9.89
CA ASP A 59 9.73 0.30 9.71
C ASP A 59 8.52 -0.45 10.31
N LEU A 60 7.75 0.18 11.21
CA LEU A 60 6.53 -0.38 11.80
C LEU A 60 5.23 0.04 11.10
N PHE A 61 5.26 0.92 10.10
CA PHE A 61 4.04 1.39 9.43
C PHE A 61 3.25 0.23 8.80
N GLY A 62 3.96 -0.73 8.20
CA GLY A 62 3.35 -1.95 7.66
C GLY A 62 2.68 -2.81 8.73
N ALA A 63 3.27 -2.90 9.93
CA ALA A 63 2.70 -3.65 11.04
C ALA A 63 1.42 -3.00 11.58
N VAL A 64 1.39 -1.67 11.71
CA VAL A 64 0.19 -0.91 12.10
C VAL A 64 -0.93 -1.13 11.09
N PHE A 65 -0.62 -1.08 9.79
CA PHE A 65 -1.58 -1.41 8.74
C PHE A 65 -2.12 -2.84 8.89
N ALA A 66 -1.25 -3.83 9.09
CA ALA A 66 -1.62 -5.23 9.22
C ALA A 66 -2.58 -5.46 10.40
N VAL A 67 -2.31 -4.86 11.57
CA VAL A 67 -3.20 -4.95 12.74
C VAL A 67 -4.59 -4.39 12.41
N SER A 68 -4.67 -3.26 11.70
CA SER A 68 -5.95 -2.67 11.30
C SER A 68 -6.73 -3.55 10.29
N ARG A 69 -6.01 -4.28 9.43
CA ARG A 69 -6.58 -5.04 8.33
C ARG A 69 -6.94 -6.49 8.70
N LEU A 70 -6.33 -7.01 9.76
CA LEU A 70 -6.51 -8.38 10.24
C LEU A 70 -7.99 -8.80 10.36
N PRO A 71 -8.91 -8.01 10.93
CA PRO A 71 -10.32 -8.41 11.00
C PRO A 71 -10.96 -8.61 9.62
N GLY A 72 -10.61 -7.75 8.65
CA GLY A 72 -11.10 -7.86 7.28
C GLY A 72 -10.55 -9.09 6.56
N TRP A 73 -9.27 -9.42 6.77
CA TRP A 73 -8.69 -10.66 6.22
C TRP A 73 -9.36 -11.90 6.81
N VAL A 74 -9.58 -11.92 8.12
CA VAL A 74 -10.29 -13.04 8.78
C VAL A 74 -11.71 -13.17 8.24
N ALA A 75 -12.44 -12.05 8.08
CA ALA A 75 -13.78 -12.08 7.50
C ALA A 75 -13.78 -12.67 6.07
N GLN A 76 -12.86 -12.22 5.21
CA GLN A 76 -12.74 -12.76 3.84
C GLN A 76 -12.37 -14.25 3.81
N ILE A 77 -11.55 -14.72 4.76
CA ILE A 77 -11.23 -16.14 4.90
C ILE A 77 -12.49 -16.95 5.27
N LEU A 78 -13.30 -16.45 6.20
CA LEU A 78 -14.55 -17.10 6.59
C LEU A 78 -15.55 -17.14 5.42
N GLU A 79 -15.71 -16.02 4.69
CA GLU A 79 -16.54 -15.95 3.48
C GLU A 79 -16.09 -16.96 2.42
N GLN A 80 -14.77 -17.10 2.20
CA GLN A 80 -14.23 -18.11 1.30
C GLN A 80 -14.50 -19.53 1.79
N GLN A 81 -14.48 -19.78 3.11
CA GLN A 81 -14.76 -21.11 3.67
C GLN A 81 -16.22 -21.55 3.48
N GLU A 82 -17.17 -20.61 3.43
CA GLU A 82 -18.59 -20.92 3.20
C GLU A 82 -18.87 -21.46 1.80
N ASN A 83 -18.11 -21.02 0.79
CA ASN A 83 -18.22 -21.50 -0.60
C ASN A 83 -16.82 -21.70 -1.22
N ASN A 84 -16.09 -22.67 -0.68
CA ASN A 84 -14.65 -22.77 -0.93
C ASN A 84 -14.30 -23.33 -2.31
N ILE A 85 -13.75 -22.47 -3.17
CA ILE A 85 -13.17 -22.83 -4.46
C ILE A 85 -11.66 -22.63 -4.41
N LEU A 86 -10.88 -23.66 -4.76
CA LEU A 86 -9.43 -23.56 -4.86
C LEU A 86 -9.04 -22.56 -5.96
N ILE A 87 -8.33 -21.51 -5.59
CA ILE A 87 -7.75 -20.54 -6.52
C ILE A 87 -6.52 -21.18 -7.18
N ARG A 88 -6.67 -21.64 -8.44
CA ARG A 88 -5.60 -22.29 -9.21
C ARG A 88 -5.47 -21.70 -10.62
N PRO A 89 -4.86 -20.51 -10.77
CA PRO A 89 -4.62 -19.92 -12.09
C PRO A 89 -3.59 -20.73 -12.89
N LEU A 90 -3.68 -20.67 -14.21
CA LEU A 90 -2.67 -21.20 -15.13
C LEU A 90 -1.69 -20.11 -15.53
N LEU A 91 -0.47 -20.52 -15.91
CA LEU A 91 0.54 -19.64 -16.46
C LEU A 91 0.74 -19.93 -17.94
N LEU A 92 1.05 -18.89 -18.71
CA LEU A 92 1.53 -19.03 -20.08
C LEU A 92 3.05 -19.21 -20.04
N TYR A 93 3.54 -20.38 -20.44
CA TYR A 93 4.98 -20.60 -20.60
C TYR A 93 5.47 -19.90 -21.87
N ALA A 94 6.37 -18.93 -21.72
CA ALA A 94 6.97 -18.17 -22.83
C ALA A 94 8.48 -18.41 -22.97
N GLY A 95 9.03 -19.41 -22.27
CA GLY A 95 10.43 -19.80 -22.40
C GLY A 95 10.68 -20.61 -23.67
N GLU A 96 11.96 -20.73 -24.03
CA GLU A 96 12.35 -21.63 -25.10
C GLU A 96 12.00 -23.08 -24.73
N GLN A 97 11.54 -23.83 -25.73
CA GLN A 97 11.21 -25.25 -25.58
C GLN A 97 12.33 -26.09 -26.18
N ASN A 98 12.51 -27.29 -25.65
CA ASN A 98 13.48 -28.26 -26.18
C ASN A 98 14.94 -27.78 -26.19
N MET A 99 15.32 -26.97 -25.20
CA MET A 99 16.71 -26.59 -24.96
C MET A 99 17.58 -27.85 -24.87
N GLN A 100 18.60 -27.95 -25.73
CA GLN A 100 19.58 -29.02 -25.63
C GLN A 100 20.52 -28.74 -24.46
N LEU A 101 20.71 -29.73 -23.59
CA LEU A 101 21.67 -29.63 -22.51
C LEU A 101 23.09 -29.78 -23.08
N LEU A 102 23.88 -28.72 -23.01
CA LEU A 102 25.31 -28.79 -23.36
C LEU A 102 26.10 -29.54 -22.28
N PRO A 103 27.04 -30.43 -22.67
CA PRO A 103 28.05 -31.01 -21.78
C PRO A 103 28.74 -29.92 -20.95
N ILE A 104 29.14 -30.23 -19.72
CA ILE A 104 29.66 -29.21 -18.79
C ILE A 104 30.91 -28.48 -19.31
N ASP A 105 31.70 -29.19 -20.10
CA ASP A 105 32.90 -28.74 -20.80
C ASP A 105 32.62 -27.88 -22.05
N GLU A 106 31.36 -27.83 -22.51
CA GLU A 106 30.90 -27.10 -23.70
C GLU A 106 29.89 -25.97 -23.38
N ARG A 107 29.69 -25.63 -22.11
CA ARG A 107 28.80 -24.55 -21.66
C ARG A 107 29.41 -23.16 -21.80
#